data_AF-A0A3N0Y8S6-F1
#
_entry.id   AF-A0A3N0Y8S6-F1
#
_cell.length_a   1.000
_cell.length_b   1.000
_cell.length_c   1.000
_cell.angle_alpha   90.00
_cell.angle_beta   90.00
_cell.angle_gamma   90.00
#
_symmetry.space_group_name_H-M   'P 1'
#
loop_
_entity.id
_entity.type
_entity.pdbx_description
1 polymer ?
#
loop_
_entity_poly.entity_id
_entity_poly.type
_entity_poly.pdbx_seq_one_letter_code
_entity_poly.pdbx_strand_id
1 'polypeptide(L)'
;MIFIIFLIYCTSLGTGFEIKSIFCSISESCDCDYKPDIKGLEWDLYKNVYGQHMVQDIVSEAVGKFLQNENPDRPLVLSFHGASGTGKSLVSSMIGRHIYGTAMGSPYIHQFVPTLHFPLANRVQQYRSDLKRWVERNLTACARSIFIFDEMEKMPPGVIDVLEPHLGPFHVLFQTNYRKAIYIFISTVGQEVVNKLALESRQAGRDREDIRPDELEESIADAVYNNKNSGFYHSRIITEKLITRFVPFLPLLRRHVERCAQRELCQRGECQRADVASSLDPRAPVHTLSKEAALAWPLAPSFGHLSPFCPKSGLKRHNITPSAGPLWPGYNGPPPPSTSVSTPLSPHFLPNHPIIGCLSLVNVPSHSADEAFICMARVRPELAAD
;
A
#
# COMPACT_ATOMS: atom_id res chain seq x y z
N MET A 1 19.12 47.48 24.06
CA MET A 1 19.90 46.36 23.48
C MET A 1 19.20 45.01 23.60
N ILE A 2 18.88 44.50 24.80
CA ILE A 2 18.34 43.14 25.01
C ILE A 2 17.14 42.79 24.09
N PHE A 3 16.17 43.69 23.94
CA PHE A 3 14.96 43.45 23.14
C PHE A 3 15.22 43.16 21.64
N ILE A 4 16.29 43.72 21.06
CA ILE A 4 16.67 43.50 19.65
C ILE A 4 17.30 42.11 19.47
N ILE A 5 18.08 41.65 20.45
CA ILE A 5 18.70 40.32 20.44
C ILE A 5 17.61 39.23 20.48
N PHE A 6 16.54 39.45 21.25
CA PHE A 6 15.43 38.50 21.34
C PHE A 6 14.66 38.36 20.01
N LEU A 7 14.44 39.48 19.29
CA LEU A 7 13.81 39.46 17.96
C LEU A 7 14.66 38.72 16.92
N ILE A 8 15.99 38.87 16.97
CA ILE A 8 16.93 38.12 16.10
C ILE A 8 16.93 36.63 16.44
N TYR A 9 16.76 36.26 17.72
CA TYR A 9 16.70 34.86 18.16
C TYR A 9 15.38 34.17 17.79
N CYS A 10 14.26 34.89 17.71
CA CYS A 10 12.98 34.34 17.28
C CYS A 10 12.91 34.05 15.76
N THR A 11 13.73 34.72 14.93
CA THR A 11 13.71 34.53 13.47
C THR A 11 14.49 33.29 12.97
N SER A 12 15.29 32.63 13.82
CA SER A 12 16.17 31.52 13.41
C SER A 12 15.61 30.10 13.63
N LEU A 13 14.43 29.95 14.25
CA LEU A 13 13.79 28.63 14.49
C LEU A 13 12.52 28.37 13.65
N GLY A 14 12.12 29.28 12.75
CA GLY A 14 10.84 29.19 12.03
C GLY A 14 10.86 28.62 10.61
N THR A 15 12.01 28.57 9.92
CA THR A 15 12.06 28.51 8.45
C THR A 15 12.72 27.25 7.85
N GLY A 16 13.01 26.24 8.68
CA GLY A 16 13.74 25.04 8.23
C GLY A 16 12.98 24.08 7.31
N PHE A 17 11.64 24.18 7.21
CA PHE A 17 10.81 23.18 6.53
C PHE A 17 10.27 23.61 5.14
N GLU A 18 9.89 24.88 4.95
CA GLU A 18 9.30 25.33 3.66
C GLU A 18 10.33 25.57 2.55
N ILE A 19 11.57 25.94 2.88
CA ILE A 19 12.58 26.31 1.87
C ILE A 19 12.92 25.13 0.93
N LYS A 20 12.86 23.89 1.43
CA LYS A 20 13.02 22.66 0.61
C LYS A 20 11.98 22.60 -0.51
N SER A 21 10.72 22.98 -0.23
CA SER A 21 9.62 22.98 -1.20
C SER A 21 9.81 24.04 -2.29
N ILE A 22 10.28 25.24 -1.91
CA ILE A 22 10.49 26.34 -2.86
C ILE A 22 11.68 26.03 -3.79
N PHE A 23 12.75 25.41 -3.29
CA PHE A 23 13.89 25.01 -4.12
C PHE A 23 13.54 24.00 -5.23
N CYS A 24 12.53 23.15 -5.03
CA CYS A 24 12.03 22.25 -6.08
C CYS A 24 11.40 22.99 -7.28
N SER A 25 10.95 24.23 -7.10
CA SER A 25 10.40 25.05 -8.19
C SER A 25 11.48 25.74 -9.03
N ILE A 26 12.77 25.61 -8.68
CA ILE A 26 13.87 26.40 -9.25
C ILE A 26 15.07 25.51 -9.66
N SER A 27 15.04 24.20 -9.39
CA SER A 27 16.11 23.27 -9.75
C SER A 27 15.54 21.95 -10.31
N GLU A 28 16.16 21.41 -11.36
CA GLU A 28 15.68 20.22 -12.08
C GLU A 28 15.82 18.90 -11.27
N SER A 29 16.53 18.94 -10.14
CA SER A 29 16.74 17.81 -9.22
C SER A 29 16.04 18.08 -7.88
N CYS A 30 14.75 17.75 -7.82
CA CYS A 30 14.13 17.35 -6.56
C CYS A 30 13.91 15.83 -6.58
N ASP A 31 14.99 15.10 -6.36
CA ASP A 31 15.04 13.65 -6.22
C ASP A 31 14.69 13.22 -4.77
N CYS A 32 13.56 13.72 -4.25
CA CYS A 32 12.70 13.27 -3.14
C CYS A 32 13.24 12.21 -2.13
N ASP A 33 14.47 12.34 -1.61
CA ASP A 33 15.13 11.26 -0.85
C ASP A 33 15.22 9.91 -1.62
N TYR A 34 15.10 9.97 -2.96
CA TYR A 34 15.13 8.88 -3.95
C TYR A 34 16.54 8.28 -4.05
N LYS A 35 16.66 6.97 -3.76
CA LYS A 35 17.93 6.23 -3.69
C LYS A 35 17.73 4.80 -4.20
N PRO A 36 17.62 4.60 -5.53
CA PRO A 36 17.26 3.32 -6.12
C PRO A 36 18.37 2.26 -6.01
N ASP A 37 18.12 1.17 -5.28
CA ASP A 37 18.93 -0.04 -5.32
C ASP A 37 18.35 -1.05 -6.32
N ILE A 38 18.70 -0.86 -7.60
CA ILE A 38 18.25 -1.72 -8.69
C ILE A 38 18.73 -3.17 -8.50
N LYS A 39 19.94 -3.36 -7.97
CA LYS A 39 20.54 -4.70 -7.75
C LYS A 39 19.95 -5.39 -6.52
N GLY A 40 19.66 -4.62 -5.48
CA GLY A 40 18.87 -5.06 -4.34
C GLY A 40 17.49 -5.56 -4.77
N LEU A 41 16.78 -4.79 -5.61
CA LEU A 41 15.48 -5.18 -6.15
C LEU A 41 15.56 -6.50 -6.95
N GLU A 42 16.48 -6.59 -7.90
CA GLU A 42 16.71 -7.79 -8.73
C GLU A 42 16.95 -9.05 -7.87
N TRP A 43 17.86 -8.97 -6.90
CA TRP A 43 18.20 -10.10 -6.03
C TRP A 43 17.09 -10.46 -5.03
N ASP A 44 16.36 -9.47 -4.51
CA ASP A 44 15.25 -9.67 -3.57
C ASP A 44 14.04 -10.31 -4.27
N LEU A 45 13.71 -9.86 -5.50
CA LEU A 45 12.73 -10.51 -6.38
C LEU A 45 13.11 -11.98 -6.62
N TYR A 46 14.35 -12.25 -7.03
CA TYR A 46 14.85 -13.61 -7.29
C TYR A 46 14.76 -14.50 -6.03
N LYS A 47 15.14 -13.96 -4.86
CA LYS A 47 15.29 -14.72 -3.62
C LYS A 47 13.99 -14.97 -2.85
N ASN A 48 13.03 -14.03 -2.90
CA ASN A 48 11.86 -14.04 -2.02
C ASN A 48 10.50 -14.16 -2.76
N VAL A 49 10.44 -14.03 -4.10
CA VAL A 49 9.18 -14.18 -4.87
C VAL A 49 9.09 -15.58 -5.50
N TYR A 50 8.55 -16.55 -4.75
CA TYR A 50 8.63 -17.96 -5.14
C TYR A 50 7.75 -18.36 -6.34
N GLY A 51 8.39 -18.83 -7.41
CA GLY A 51 7.73 -19.49 -8.54
C GLY A 51 7.09 -18.55 -9.55
N GLN A 52 7.54 -17.29 -9.62
CA GLN A 52 7.04 -16.25 -10.51
C GLN A 52 8.16 -15.72 -11.41
N HIS A 53 8.81 -16.58 -12.19
CA HIS A 53 9.96 -16.23 -13.06
C HIS A 53 9.64 -15.00 -13.96
N MET A 54 8.51 -15.01 -14.68
CA MET A 54 8.06 -13.86 -15.49
C MET A 54 7.98 -12.55 -14.69
N VAL A 55 7.57 -12.60 -13.42
CA VAL A 55 7.48 -11.39 -12.58
C VAL A 55 8.87 -10.90 -12.19
N GLN A 56 9.80 -11.82 -11.89
CA GLN A 56 11.20 -11.48 -11.59
C GLN A 56 11.85 -10.82 -12.81
N ASP A 57 11.66 -11.39 -14.00
CA ASP A 57 12.26 -10.91 -15.26
C ASP A 57 11.64 -9.57 -15.71
N ILE A 58 10.30 -9.50 -15.85
CA ILE A 58 9.62 -8.29 -16.35
C ILE A 58 9.83 -7.11 -15.40
N VAL A 59 9.76 -7.32 -14.08
CA VAL A 59 9.87 -6.21 -13.11
C VAL A 59 11.32 -5.73 -13.00
N SER A 60 12.30 -6.63 -12.99
CA SER A 60 13.72 -6.21 -12.97
C SER A 60 14.12 -5.46 -14.26
N GLU A 61 13.72 -5.95 -15.44
CA GLU A 61 13.97 -5.26 -16.72
C GLU A 61 13.27 -3.90 -16.75
N ALA A 62 11.96 -3.85 -16.53
CA ALA A 62 11.17 -2.63 -16.73
C ALA A 62 11.47 -1.55 -15.67
N VAL A 63 11.62 -1.93 -14.40
CA VAL A 63 11.97 -0.98 -13.33
C VAL A 63 13.44 -0.56 -13.46
N GLY A 64 14.37 -1.49 -13.67
CA GLY A 64 15.79 -1.17 -13.83
C GLY A 64 16.06 -0.21 -14.99
N LYS A 65 15.49 -0.49 -16.16
CA LYS A 65 15.59 0.35 -17.36
C LYS A 65 14.94 1.73 -17.19
N PHE A 66 13.84 1.82 -16.46
CA PHE A 66 13.17 3.10 -16.19
C PHE A 66 13.98 3.96 -15.21
N LEU A 67 14.46 3.38 -14.10
CA LEU A 67 15.22 4.11 -13.08
C LEU A 67 16.60 4.59 -13.59
N GLN A 68 17.16 3.91 -14.59
CA GLN A 68 18.38 4.31 -15.31
C GLN A 68 18.16 5.44 -16.33
N ASN A 69 16.91 5.70 -16.76
CA ASN A 69 16.63 6.78 -17.70
C ASN A 69 16.34 8.09 -16.94
N GLU A 70 17.21 9.08 -17.08
CA GLU A 70 17.06 10.39 -16.43
C GLU A 70 15.92 11.24 -17.04
N ASN A 71 15.52 10.97 -18.29
CA ASN A 71 14.43 11.64 -18.98
C ASN A 71 13.57 10.66 -19.79
N PRO A 72 12.68 9.89 -19.11
CA PRO A 72 11.78 8.96 -19.78
C PRO A 72 10.69 9.67 -20.59
N ASP A 73 10.29 9.08 -21.72
CA ASP A 73 9.27 9.61 -22.65
C ASP A 73 7.82 9.45 -22.14
N ARG A 74 7.61 8.63 -21.11
CA ARG A 74 6.34 8.38 -20.41
C ARG A 74 6.64 7.81 -19.01
N PRO A 75 5.73 7.91 -18.02
CA PRO A 75 5.90 7.21 -16.74
C PRO A 75 5.89 5.69 -16.91
N LEU A 76 6.48 4.98 -15.95
CA LEU A 76 6.41 3.51 -15.91
C LEU A 76 5.04 3.07 -15.42
N VAL A 77 4.32 2.30 -16.24
CA VAL A 77 2.98 1.81 -15.92
C VAL A 77 2.99 0.27 -15.91
N LEU A 78 2.94 -0.33 -14.72
CA LEU A 78 2.90 -1.77 -14.52
C LEU A 78 1.48 -2.21 -14.15
N SER A 79 0.99 -3.30 -14.75
CA SER A 79 -0.32 -3.87 -14.41
C SER A 79 -0.18 -5.33 -14.01
N PHE A 80 -0.40 -5.63 -12.72
CA PHE A 80 -0.17 -6.93 -12.08
C PHE A 80 -1.46 -7.76 -12.05
N HIS A 81 -1.47 -8.91 -12.72
CA HIS A 81 -2.67 -9.74 -12.91
C HIS A 81 -2.47 -11.18 -12.47
N GLY A 82 -3.43 -11.76 -11.75
CA GLY A 82 -3.39 -13.17 -11.33
C GLY A 82 -4.14 -13.43 -10.03
N ALA A 83 -4.16 -14.67 -9.57
CA ALA A 83 -4.93 -15.06 -8.39
C ALA A 83 -4.52 -14.32 -7.10
N SER A 84 -5.37 -14.37 -6.07
CA SER A 84 -5.01 -13.89 -4.73
C SER A 84 -3.89 -14.74 -4.11
N GLY A 85 -3.08 -14.16 -3.21
CA GLY A 85 -1.96 -14.85 -2.54
C GLY A 85 -0.72 -15.12 -3.41
N THR A 86 -0.71 -14.73 -4.69
CA THR A 86 0.38 -15.02 -5.64
C THR A 86 1.62 -14.12 -5.53
N GLY A 87 1.55 -13.04 -4.74
CA GLY A 87 2.68 -12.12 -4.48
C GLY A 87 2.55 -10.70 -5.01
N LYS A 88 1.43 -10.30 -5.65
CA LYS A 88 1.30 -8.97 -6.29
C LYS A 88 1.68 -7.78 -5.39
N SER A 89 1.06 -7.68 -4.21
CA SER A 89 1.33 -6.57 -3.26
C SER A 89 2.68 -6.72 -2.53
N LEU A 90 3.34 -7.90 -2.58
CA LEU A 90 4.73 -8.07 -2.14
C LEU A 90 5.67 -7.35 -3.10
N VAL A 91 5.48 -7.57 -4.40
CA VAL A 91 6.32 -7.02 -5.46
C VAL A 91 6.19 -5.50 -5.52
N SER A 92 4.99 -4.94 -5.36
CA SER A 92 4.81 -3.48 -5.29
C SER A 92 5.46 -2.87 -4.04
N SER A 93 5.42 -3.57 -2.90
CA SER A 93 6.12 -3.18 -1.67
C SER A 93 7.66 -3.24 -1.82
N MET A 94 8.18 -4.28 -2.49
CA MET A 94 9.60 -4.41 -2.83
C MET A 94 10.08 -3.27 -3.73
N ILE A 95 9.33 -2.93 -4.79
CA ILE A 95 9.66 -1.79 -5.68
C ILE A 95 9.74 -0.48 -4.87
N GLY A 96 8.77 -0.22 -3.99
CA GLY A 96 8.80 0.94 -3.10
C GLY A 96 10.03 0.97 -2.18
N ARG A 97 10.27 -0.14 -1.46
CA ARG A 97 11.39 -0.28 -0.51
C ARG A 97 12.75 -0.10 -1.18
N HIS A 98 12.95 -0.62 -2.39
CA HIS A 98 14.22 -0.47 -3.10
C HIS A 98 14.39 0.87 -3.81
N ILE A 99 13.37 1.73 -3.87
CA ILE A 99 13.47 3.09 -4.43
C ILE A 99 13.65 4.16 -3.33
N TYR A 100 13.02 3.97 -2.16
CA TYR A 100 13.00 4.95 -1.06
C TYR A 100 13.54 4.43 0.29
N GLY A 101 14.14 3.23 0.33
CA GLY A 101 14.68 2.60 1.55
C GLY A 101 13.62 2.15 2.57
N THR A 102 12.37 2.58 2.40
CA THR A 102 11.20 2.24 3.23
C THR A 102 10.06 1.79 2.32
N ALA A 103 9.19 0.91 2.82
CA ALA A 103 8.01 0.44 2.10
C ALA A 103 6.91 1.53 2.11
N MET A 104 5.67 1.19 2.46
CA MET A 104 4.52 2.13 2.46
C MET A 104 4.62 3.29 3.47
N GLY A 105 5.76 3.49 4.15
CA GLY A 105 6.04 4.61 5.03
C GLY A 105 6.65 5.84 4.34
N SER A 106 7.09 5.74 3.08
CA SER A 106 7.60 6.88 2.32
C SER A 106 6.46 7.85 1.93
N PRO A 107 6.60 9.18 2.15
CA PRO A 107 5.58 10.15 1.76
C PRO A 107 5.41 10.29 0.23
N TYR A 108 6.29 9.65 -0.55
CA TYR A 108 6.27 9.63 -2.01
C TYR A 108 5.66 8.33 -2.59
N ILE A 109 5.18 7.43 -1.72
CA ILE A 109 4.47 6.20 -2.10
C ILE A 109 3.01 6.34 -1.67
N HIS A 110 2.09 6.22 -2.62
CA HIS A 110 0.66 6.47 -2.41
C HIS A 110 -0.15 5.22 -2.79
N GLN A 111 -0.67 4.50 -1.79
CA GLN A 111 -1.50 3.32 -2.02
C GLN A 111 -3.00 3.65 -1.90
N PHE A 112 -3.73 3.43 -2.99
CA PHE A 112 -5.19 3.49 -3.05
C PHE A 112 -5.78 2.08 -2.98
N VAL A 113 -6.69 1.87 -2.03
CA VAL A 113 -7.53 0.67 -1.92
C VAL A 113 -8.99 1.09 -2.14
N PRO A 114 -9.67 0.67 -3.22
CA PRO A 114 -11.00 1.16 -3.59
C PRO A 114 -12.09 0.97 -2.53
N THR A 115 -12.04 -0.12 -1.76
CA THR A 115 -12.97 -0.40 -0.67
C THR A 115 -12.88 0.60 0.49
N LEU A 116 -11.76 1.32 0.61
CA LEU A 116 -11.55 2.39 1.58
C LEU A 116 -11.72 3.79 0.96
N HIS A 117 -11.20 4.00 -0.25
CA HIS A 117 -11.09 5.33 -0.87
C HIS A 117 -12.27 5.67 -1.79
N PHE A 118 -12.85 4.68 -2.45
CA PHE A 118 -13.91 4.84 -3.46
C PHE A 118 -15.19 4.03 -3.17
N PRO A 119 -15.66 3.88 -1.90
CA PRO A 119 -16.69 2.90 -1.53
C PRO A 119 -18.11 3.17 -2.07
N LEU A 120 -18.42 4.37 -2.56
CA LEU A 120 -19.79 4.75 -2.97
C LEU A 120 -19.88 4.97 -4.48
N ALA A 121 -20.48 4.00 -5.18
CA ALA A 121 -20.60 4.01 -6.65
C ALA A 121 -21.31 5.26 -7.24
N ASN A 122 -22.11 5.98 -6.46
CA ASN A 122 -22.74 7.24 -6.90
C ASN A 122 -21.82 8.48 -6.81
N ARG A 123 -20.59 8.35 -6.31
CA ARG A 123 -19.62 9.47 -6.14
C ARG A 123 -18.48 9.49 -7.16
N VAL A 124 -18.55 8.71 -8.25
CA VAL A 124 -17.50 8.62 -9.28
C VAL A 124 -16.97 9.99 -9.75
N GLN A 125 -17.83 10.98 -9.96
CA GLN A 125 -17.38 12.32 -10.41
C GLN A 125 -16.56 13.05 -9.33
N GLN A 126 -16.94 12.93 -8.05
CA GLN A 126 -16.11 13.42 -6.94
C GLN A 126 -14.77 12.67 -6.92
N TYR A 127 -14.81 11.33 -6.97
CA TYR A 127 -13.61 10.50 -6.90
C TYR A 127 -12.62 10.79 -8.04
N ARG A 128 -13.09 11.01 -9.28
CA ARG A 128 -12.26 11.50 -10.39
C ARG A 128 -11.60 12.84 -10.05
N SER A 129 -12.37 13.82 -9.56
CA SER A 129 -11.83 15.15 -9.22
C SER A 129 -10.81 15.13 -8.08
N ASP A 130 -11.08 14.36 -7.01
CA ASP A 130 -10.21 14.28 -5.84
C ASP A 130 -8.95 13.44 -6.12
N LEU A 131 -9.07 12.33 -6.86
CA LEU A 131 -7.92 11.52 -7.33
C LEU A 131 -6.99 12.34 -8.23
N LYS A 132 -7.54 13.06 -9.22
CA LYS A 132 -6.75 13.92 -10.10
C LYS A 132 -5.96 14.97 -9.30
N ARG A 133 -6.65 15.71 -8.41
CA ARG A 133 -6.04 16.73 -7.56
C ARG A 133 -4.95 16.14 -6.65
N TRP A 134 -5.13 14.91 -6.16
CA TRP A 134 -4.14 14.22 -5.35
C TRP A 134 -2.89 13.87 -6.17
N VAL A 135 -3.05 13.29 -7.36
CA VAL A 135 -1.93 12.93 -8.24
C VAL A 135 -1.18 14.18 -8.70
N GLU A 136 -1.87 15.21 -9.19
CA GLU A 136 -1.23 16.48 -9.61
C GLU A 136 -0.45 17.14 -8.46
N ARG A 137 -1.01 17.19 -7.24
CA ARG A 137 -0.31 17.73 -6.06
C ARG A 137 0.95 16.95 -5.73
N ASN A 138 0.87 15.62 -5.65
CA ASN A 138 2.01 14.80 -5.24
C ASN A 138 3.09 14.72 -6.33
N LEU A 139 2.71 14.75 -7.61
CA LEU A 139 3.65 14.90 -8.72
C LEU A 139 4.38 16.25 -8.72
N THR A 140 3.69 17.33 -8.35
CA THR A 140 4.31 18.67 -8.20
C THR A 140 5.30 18.68 -7.01
N ALA A 141 4.97 17.99 -5.91
CA ALA A 141 5.86 17.86 -4.75
C ALA A 141 7.02 16.88 -5.01
N CYS A 142 6.81 15.85 -5.83
CA CYS A 142 7.80 14.85 -6.20
C CYS A 142 7.51 14.22 -7.58
N ALA A 143 8.36 14.54 -8.56
CA ALA A 143 8.26 13.99 -9.92
C ALA A 143 8.35 12.44 -9.98
N ARG A 144 8.95 11.81 -8.96
CA ARG A 144 9.21 10.35 -8.88
C ARG A 144 8.20 9.56 -8.05
N SER A 145 7.10 10.19 -7.60
CA SER A 145 6.08 9.52 -6.78
C SER A 145 5.60 8.19 -7.39
N ILE A 146 5.37 7.22 -6.51
CA ILE A 146 4.83 5.90 -6.86
C ILE A 146 3.36 5.84 -6.46
N PHE A 147 2.48 5.55 -7.41
CA PHE A 147 1.04 5.42 -7.19
C PHE A 147 0.62 3.95 -7.37
N ILE A 148 0.16 3.33 -6.29
CA ILE A 148 -0.24 1.92 -6.25
C ILE A 148 -1.76 1.87 -6.10
N PHE A 149 -2.45 1.17 -7.00
CA PHE A 149 -3.90 0.97 -6.92
C PHE A 149 -4.17 -0.53 -6.74
N ASP A 150 -4.54 -0.92 -5.53
CA ASP A 150 -4.84 -2.31 -5.18
C ASP A 150 -6.32 -2.66 -5.43
N GLU A 151 -6.65 -3.94 -5.47
CA GLU A 151 -8.01 -4.47 -5.68
C GLU A 151 -8.78 -3.80 -6.85
N MET A 152 -8.18 -3.63 -8.03
CA MET A 152 -8.79 -2.92 -9.17
C MET A 152 -10.14 -3.53 -9.64
N GLU A 153 -10.41 -4.80 -9.35
CA GLU A 153 -11.71 -5.48 -9.49
C GLU A 153 -12.83 -5.00 -8.55
N LYS A 154 -12.53 -3.98 -7.72
CA LYS A 154 -13.48 -3.28 -6.85
C LYS A 154 -13.47 -1.77 -7.08
N MET A 155 -12.69 -1.27 -8.05
CA MET A 155 -12.69 0.15 -8.39
C MET A 155 -13.92 0.47 -9.25
N PRO A 156 -14.71 1.50 -8.88
CA PRO A 156 -15.83 1.92 -9.71
C PRO A 156 -15.35 2.29 -11.13
N PRO A 157 -15.93 1.72 -12.20
CA PRO A 157 -15.53 2.00 -13.57
C PRO A 157 -15.49 3.50 -13.89
N GLY A 158 -14.46 3.89 -14.62
CA GLY A 158 -14.24 5.29 -14.99
C GLY A 158 -13.70 6.19 -13.87
N VAL A 159 -13.38 5.70 -12.66
CA VAL A 159 -12.58 6.51 -11.71
C VAL A 159 -11.15 6.66 -12.22
N ILE A 160 -10.56 5.60 -12.76
CA ILE A 160 -9.14 5.58 -13.16
C ILE A 160 -8.84 6.38 -14.43
N ASP A 161 -9.79 6.55 -15.36
CA ASP A 161 -9.62 7.28 -16.62
C ASP A 161 -9.19 8.74 -16.42
N VAL A 162 -9.40 9.32 -15.22
CA VAL A 162 -8.92 10.67 -14.93
C VAL A 162 -7.38 10.78 -14.94
N LEU A 163 -6.69 9.63 -14.85
CA LEU A 163 -5.23 9.53 -14.94
C LEU A 163 -4.72 9.44 -16.37
N GLU A 164 -5.57 9.17 -17.37
CA GLU A 164 -5.18 8.96 -18.77
C GLU A 164 -4.17 10.02 -19.29
N PRO A 165 -4.34 11.33 -19.06
CA PRO A 165 -3.32 12.31 -19.47
C PRO A 165 -1.98 12.04 -18.79
N HIS A 166 -1.98 11.86 -17.46
CA HIS A 166 -0.76 11.69 -16.66
C HIS A 166 0.03 10.41 -16.99
N LEU A 167 -0.55 9.45 -17.71
CA LEU A 167 0.15 8.25 -18.21
C LEU A 167 0.72 8.42 -19.63
N GLY A 168 0.29 9.45 -20.36
CA GLY A 168 0.75 9.76 -21.71
C GLY A 168 2.09 10.51 -21.75
N PRO A 169 2.66 10.73 -22.96
CA PRO A 169 3.96 11.37 -23.12
C PRO A 169 3.96 12.90 -22.91
N PHE A 170 2.80 13.56 -22.98
CA PHE A 170 2.70 15.01 -23.17
C PHE A 170 2.59 15.87 -21.89
N HIS A 171 3.15 15.43 -20.76
CA HIS A 171 2.98 16.13 -19.46
C HIS A 171 4.29 16.54 -18.79
N VAL A 172 4.78 17.71 -19.17
CA VAL A 172 5.44 18.63 -18.24
C VAL A 172 4.39 19.64 -17.81
N LEU A 173 4.02 19.63 -16.54
CA LEU A 173 3.08 20.58 -15.94
C LEU A 173 3.79 21.27 -14.78
N PHE A 174 3.60 22.58 -14.64
CA PHE A 174 4.25 23.40 -13.60
C PHE A 174 5.77 23.23 -13.51
N GLN A 175 6.43 23.06 -14.67
CA GLN A 175 7.87 22.78 -14.84
C GLN A 175 8.35 21.41 -14.31
N THR A 176 7.50 20.64 -13.63
CA THR A 176 7.84 19.32 -13.12
C THR A 176 7.66 18.23 -14.19
N ASN A 177 8.65 17.33 -14.32
CA ASN A 177 8.60 16.23 -15.29
C ASN A 177 7.82 15.03 -14.73
N TYR A 178 6.49 15.03 -14.89
CA TYR A 178 5.60 13.97 -14.40
C TYR A 178 5.89 12.59 -15.01
N ARG A 179 6.65 12.51 -16.10
CA ARG A 179 7.07 11.24 -16.73
C ARG A 179 8.05 10.44 -15.88
N LYS A 180 8.61 11.01 -14.80
CA LYS A 180 9.49 10.31 -13.85
C LYS A 180 8.74 9.44 -12.82
N ALA A 181 7.40 9.45 -12.83
CA ALA A 181 6.57 8.72 -11.88
C ALA A 181 6.38 7.23 -12.23
N ILE A 182 5.95 6.43 -11.26
CA ILE A 182 5.63 5.01 -11.43
C ILE A 182 4.17 4.76 -11.02
N TYR A 183 3.42 4.04 -11.85
CA TYR A 183 2.07 3.60 -11.58
C TYR A 183 2.03 2.07 -11.55
N ILE A 184 1.47 1.50 -10.48
CA ILE A 184 1.30 0.05 -10.30
C ILE A 184 -0.17 -0.24 -10.06
N PHE A 185 -0.80 -0.91 -11.02
CA PHE A 185 -2.17 -1.39 -10.91
C PHE A 185 -2.15 -2.86 -10.49
N ILE A 186 -2.96 -3.25 -9.50
CA ILE A 186 -2.99 -4.63 -8.98
C ILE A 186 -4.41 -5.18 -9.10
N SER A 187 -4.57 -6.35 -9.73
CA SER A 187 -5.88 -6.97 -9.90
C SER A 187 -5.89 -8.50 -9.85
N THR A 188 -7.04 -9.07 -9.52
CA THR A 188 -7.38 -10.48 -9.81
C THR A 188 -8.08 -10.69 -11.15
N VAL A 189 -8.49 -9.63 -11.88
CA VAL A 189 -8.95 -9.78 -13.27
C VAL A 189 -7.79 -10.31 -14.13
N GLY A 190 -8.11 -11.24 -15.04
CA GLY A 190 -7.14 -12.00 -15.83
C GLY A 190 -6.70 -13.33 -15.18
N GLN A 191 -7.04 -13.59 -13.90
CA GLN A 191 -6.64 -14.85 -13.24
C GLN A 191 -7.13 -16.11 -13.96
N GLU A 192 -8.28 -16.07 -14.63
CA GLU A 192 -8.84 -17.23 -15.35
C GLU A 192 -8.03 -17.57 -16.59
N VAL A 193 -7.58 -16.56 -17.34
CA VAL A 193 -6.67 -16.69 -18.48
C VAL A 193 -5.33 -17.30 -18.03
N VAL A 194 -4.74 -16.72 -16.99
CA VAL A 194 -3.44 -17.17 -16.42
C VAL A 194 -3.53 -18.60 -15.88
N ASN A 195 -4.61 -18.93 -15.17
CA ASN A 195 -4.83 -20.28 -14.64
C ASN A 195 -5.09 -21.31 -15.75
N LYS A 196 -5.83 -20.91 -16.81
CA LYS A 196 -6.10 -21.77 -17.97
C LYS A 196 -4.80 -22.14 -18.69
N LEU A 197 -3.99 -21.15 -19.09
CA LEU A 197 -2.71 -21.42 -19.77
C LEU A 197 -1.77 -22.26 -18.89
N ALA A 198 -1.68 -21.95 -17.58
CA ALA A 198 -0.87 -22.72 -16.64
C ALA A 198 -1.32 -24.20 -16.49
N LEU A 199 -2.61 -24.48 -16.68
CA LEU A 199 -3.16 -25.84 -16.69
C LEU A 199 -2.90 -26.53 -18.04
N GLU A 200 -3.16 -25.85 -19.16
CA GLU A 200 -2.99 -26.38 -20.52
C GLU A 200 -1.51 -26.69 -20.82
N SER A 201 -0.58 -25.80 -20.46
CA SER A 201 0.87 -26.04 -20.56
C SER A 201 1.30 -27.27 -19.78
N ARG A 202 0.79 -27.45 -18.55
CA ARG A 202 1.07 -28.63 -17.72
C ARG A 202 0.47 -29.91 -18.30
N GLN A 203 -0.71 -29.85 -18.93
CA GLN A 203 -1.33 -30.99 -19.61
C GLN A 203 -0.57 -31.37 -20.89
N ALA A 204 0.00 -30.38 -21.59
CA ALA A 204 0.88 -30.58 -22.75
C ALA A 204 2.31 -31.04 -22.37
N GLY A 205 2.63 -31.13 -21.08
CA GLY A 205 3.97 -31.52 -20.62
C GLY A 205 5.05 -30.44 -20.78
N ARG A 206 4.68 -29.18 -21.04
CA ARG A 206 5.60 -28.03 -20.98
C ARG A 206 5.99 -27.77 -19.53
N ASP A 207 7.22 -27.34 -19.29
CA ASP A 207 7.60 -26.88 -17.96
C ASP A 207 6.91 -25.54 -17.65
N ARG A 208 6.70 -25.27 -16.36
CA ARG A 208 6.06 -24.01 -15.92
C ARG A 208 6.89 -22.80 -16.36
N GLU A 209 8.20 -22.97 -16.32
CA GLU A 209 9.21 -21.97 -16.63
C GLU A 209 9.38 -21.73 -18.15
N ASP A 210 8.70 -22.52 -19.01
CA ASP A 210 8.60 -22.27 -20.47
C ASP A 210 7.49 -21.27 -20.85
N ILE A 211 6.59 -20.93 -19.92
CA ILE A 211 5.41 -20.08 -20.20
C ILE A 211 5.86 -18.63 -20.39
N ARG A 212 5.59 -18.07 -21.56
CA ARG A 212 6.08 -16.74 -21.94
C ARG A 212 5.08 -15.60 -21.63
N PRO A 213 5.55 -14.37 -21.37
CA PRO A 213 4.68 -13.21 -21.17
C PRO A 213 3.80 -12.91 -22.39
N ASP A 214 4.32 -13.09 -23.60
CA ASP A 214 3.62 -12.83 -24.86
C ASP A 214 2.49 -13.85 -25.16
N GLU A 215 2.46 -15.02 -24.51
CA GLU A 215 1.30 -15.93 -24.55
C GLU A 215 0.10 -15.38 -23.73
N LEU A 216 0.31 -14.36 -22.89
CA LEU A 216 -0.68 -13.88 -21.91
C LEU A 216 -1.09 -12.40 -22.09
N GLU A 217 -0.22 -11.54 -22.62
CA GLU A 217 -0.43 -10.09 -22.60
C GLU A 217 -1.76 -9.64 -23.27
N GLU A 218 -2.04 -10.09 -24.49
CA GLU A 218 -3.27 -9.74 -25.23
C GLU A 218 -4.53 -10.30 -24.54
N SER A 219 -4.50 -11.58 -24.15
CA SER A 219 -5.65 -12.22 -23.48
C SER A 219 -5.93 -11.65 -22.08
N ILE A 220 -4.92 -11.16 -21.38
CA ILE A 220 -5.10 -10.43 -20.12
C ILE A 220 -5.69 -9.04 -20.40
N ALA A 221 -5.17 -8.30 -21.39
CA ALA A 221 -5.71 -6.98 -21.74
C ALA A 221 -7.19 -7.04 -22.11
N ASP A 222 -7.60 -8.02 -22.93
CA ASP A 222 -9.01 -8.25 -23.28
C ASP A 222 -9.87 -8.63 -22.07
N ALA A 223 -9.40 -9.54 -21.21
CA ALA A 223 -10.12 -9.91 -19.99
C ALA A 223 -10.27 -8.73 -19.01
N VAL A 224 -9.30 -7.81 -18.98
CA VAL A 224 -9.27 -6.62 -18.12
C VAL A 224 -10.16 -5.50 -18.66
N TYR A 225 -10.24 -5.33 -19.97
CA TYR A 225 -11.07 -4.33 -20.66
C TYR A 225 -12.56 -4.67 -20.65
N ASN A 226 -12.91 -5.96 -20.82
CA ASN A 226 -14.30 -6.40 -20.97
C ASN A 226 -14.99 -6.79 -19.64
N ASN A 227 -14.26 -6.90 -18.53
CA ASN A 227 -14.85 -7.27 -17.24
C ASN A 227 -15.50 -6.08 -16.53
N LYS A 228 -16.82 -6.12 -16.35
CA LYS A 228 -17.65 -5.06 -15.73
C LYS A 228 -17.26 -4.66 -14.30
N ASN A 229 -16.56 -5.52 -13.57
CA ASN A 229 -16.09 -5.24 -12.21
C ASN A 229 -14.68 -4.62 -12.19
N SER A 230 -13.98 -4.61 -13.34
CA SER A 230 -12.67 -4.00 -13.50
C SER A 230 -12.80 -2.47 -13.47
N GLY A 231 -11.92 -1.79 -12.72
CA GLY A 231 -11.71 -0.35 -12.87
C GLY A 231 -11.33 0.06 -14.31
N PHE A 232 -10.80 -0.89 -15.10
CA PHE A 232 -10.47 -0.73 -16.52
C PHE A 232 -11.62 -1.05 -17.48
N TYR A 233 -12.84 -1.31 -17.01
CA TYR A 233 -13.98 -1.61 -17.88
C TYR A 233 -14.24 -0.48 -18.88
N HIS A 234 -14.03 -0.77 -20.18
CA HIS A 234 -14.00 0.21 -21.27
C HIS A 234 -13.07 1.43 -21.05
N SER A 235 -12.03 1.30 -20.22
CA SER A 235 -11.10 2.38 -19.89
C SER A 235 -10.19 2.74 -21.06
N ARG A 236 -9.96 4.05 -21.24
CA ARG A 236 -9.05 4.56 -22.28
C ARG A 236 -7.58 4.22 -22.01
N ILE A 237 -7.22 3.90 -20.77
CA ILE A 237 -5.87 3.46 -20.41
C ILE A 237 -5.46 2.19 -21.19
N ILE A 238 -6.42 1.31 -21.49
CA ILE A 238 -6.19 0.11 -22.30
C ILE A 238 -6.16 0.45 -23.80
N THR A 239 -7.15 1.18 -24.31
CA THR A 239 -7.29 1.46 -25.75
C THR A 239 -6.16 2.32 -26.30
N GLU A 240 -5.71 3.31 -25.52
CA GLU A 240 -4.59 4.20 -25.86
C GLU A 240 -3.21 3.56 -25.58
N LYS A 241 -3.17 2.30 -25.15
CA LYS A 241 -1.96 1.50 -24.84
C LYS A 241 -0.99 2.20 -23.88
N LEU A 242 -1.54 2.71 -22.77
CA LEU A 242 -0.79 3.47 -21.76
C LEU A 242 -0.11 2.59 -20.70
N ILE A 243 -0.46 1.30 -20.61
CA ILE A 243 0.28 0.31 -19.82
C ILE A 243 1.62 -0.02 -20.51
N THR A 244 2.71 -0.07 -19.75
CA THR A 244 4.08 -0.33 -20.23
C THR A 244 4.43 -1.82 -20.23
N ARG A 245 3.89 -2.58 -19.26
CA ARG A 245 3.93 -4.04 -19.16
C ARG A 245 2.69 -4.55 -18.43
N PHE A 246 2.03 -5.56 -19.00
CA PHE A 246 1.24 -6.49 -18.20
C PHE A 246 2.17 -7.50 -17.53
N VAL A 247 1.91 -7.83 -16.27
CA VAL A 247 2.77 -8.68 -15.44
C VAL A 247 1.93 -9.84 -14.88
N PRO A 248 2.01 -11.05 -15.48
CA PRO A 248 1.21 -12.20 -15.06
C PRO A 248 1.81 -12.91 -13.84
N PHE A 249 0.97 -13.12 -12.82
CA PHE A 249 1.28 -13.87 -11.61
C PHE A 249 0.62 -15.26 -11.69
N LEU A 250 1.41 -16.27 -12.06
CA LEU A 250 0.97 -17.65 -12.21
C LEU A 250 0.47 -18.23 -10.86
N PRO A 251 -0.50 -19.18 -10.88
CA PRO A 251 -0.95 -19.87 -9.66
C PRO A 251 0.21 -20.62 -8.99
N LEU A 252 0.28 -20.63 -7.65
CA LEU A 252 1.38 -21.25 -6.93
C LEU A 252 1.28 -22.79 -6.91
N LEU A 253 2.44 -23.47 -6.94
CA LEU A 253 2.57 -24.90 -6.72
C LEU A 253 2.87 -25.19 -5.25
N ARG A 254 2.66 -26.43 -4.79
CA ARG A 254 2.96 -26.86 -3.41
C ARG A 254 4.39 -26.47 -2.98
N ARG A 255 5.38 -26.78 -3.82
CA ARG A 255 6.79 -26.41 -3.67
C ARG A 255 7.07 -24.91 -3.49
N HIS A 256 6.14 -24.03 -3.88
CA HIS A 256 6.25 -22.57 -3.69
C HIS A 256 5.61 -22.12 -2.36
N VAL A 257 4.47 -22.72 -1.99
CA VAL A 257 3.78 -22.48 -0.71
C VAL A 257 4.64 -22.97 0.46
N GLU A 258 5.17 -24.19 0.37
CA GLU A 258 6.09 -24.79 1.35
C GLU A 258 7.32 -23.89 1.56
N ARG A 259 7.91 -23.38 0.47
CA ARG A 259 9.05 -22.45 0.53
C ARG A 259 8.69 -21.09 1.16
N CYS A 260 7.50 -20.54 0.92
CA CYS A 260 7.11 -19.29 1.59
C CYS A 260 6.85 -19.51 3.08
N ALA A 261 6.15 -20.59 3.44
CA ALA A 261 5.90 -20.93 4.84
C ALA A 261 7.21 -21.15 5.62
N GLN A 262 8.17 -21.86 5.03
CA GLN A 262 9.51 -22.04 5.60
C GLN A 262 10.26 -20.71 5.78
N ARG A 263 10.12 -19.77 4.83
CA ARG A 263 10.74 -18.43 4.89
C ARG A 263 10.15 -17.58 6.02
N GLU A 264 8.82 -17.55 6.12
CA GLU A 264 8.03 -16.86 7.15
C GLU A 264 8.33 -17.43 8.55
N LEU A 265 8.34 -18.76 8.72
CA LEU A 265 8.74 -19.43 9.96
C LEU A 265 10.17 -19.04 10.37
N CYS A 266 11.10 -19.03 9.42
CA CYS A 266 12.47 -18.57 9.67
C CYS A 266 12.56 -17.10 10.11
N GLN A 267 11.77 -16.19 9.52
CA GLN A 267 11.73 -14.78 9.95
C GLN A 267 11.17 -14.61 11.38
N ARG A 268 10.33 -15.56 11.83
CA ARG A 268 9.81 -15.63 13.20
C ARG A 268 10.74 -16.37 14.18
N GLY A 269 11.92 -16.82 13.74
CA GLY A 269 12.87 -17.63 14.52
C GLY A 269 12.58 -19.13 14.54
N GLU A 270 11.43 -19.56 14.03
CA GLU A 270 10.92 -20.94 14.02
C GLU A 270 11.44 -21.75 12.80
N CYS A 271 12.66 -21.47 12.32
CA CYS A 271 13.25 -22.14 11.15
C CYS A 271 13.17 -23.68 11.19
N GLN A 272 13.18 -24.28 12.39
CA GLN A 272 13.23 -25.73 12.57
C GLN A 272 11.86 -26.41 12.30
N ARG A 273 10.77 -25.64 12.21
CA ARG A 273 9.41 -26.16 11.99
C ARG A 273 9.06 -26.46 10.52
N ALA A 274 9.95 -27.18 9.84
CA ALA A 274 9.74 -27.63 8.46
C ALA A 274 8.57 -28.65 8.32
N ASP A 275 8.19 -29.30 9.41
CA ASP A 275 6.95 -30.07 9.56
C ASP A 275 5.71 -29.22 9.22
N VAL A 276 5.63 -28.01 9.76
CA VAL A 276 4.51 -27.10 9.54
C VAL A 276 4.50 -26.58 8.12
N ALA A 277 5.67 -26.23 7.56
CA ALA A 277 5.78 -25.80 6.18
C ALA A 277 5.36 -26.89 5.18
N SER A 278 5.74 -28.15 5.44
CA SER A 278 5.48 -29.30 4.55
C SER A 278 4.06 -29.88 4.65
N SER A 279 3.28 -29.57 5.69
CA SER A 279 1.93 -30.13 5.87
C SER A 279 0.86 -29.43 5.01
N LEU A 280 1.03 -28.14 4.70
CA LEU A 280 0.07 -27.27 4.01
C LEU A 280 -0.44 -27.85 2.66
N ASP A 281 -1.76 -27.94 2.48
CA ASP A 281 -2.36 -28.13 1.14
C ASP A 281 -2.60 -26.75 0.46
N PRO A 282 -2.02 -26.47 -0.72
CA PRO A 282 -2.27 -25.24 -1.48
C PRO A 282 -3.73 -25.03 -1.90
N ARG A 283 -4.57 -26.05 -1.78
CA ARG A 283 -6.01 -26.00 -2.07
C ARG A 283 -6.87 -25.76 -0.83
N ALA A 284 -6.27 -25.72 0.37
CA ALA A 284 -7.02 -25.44 1.58
C ALA A 284 -7.59 -24.02 1.52
N PRO A 285 -8.90 -23.82 1.80
CA PRO A 285 -9.45 -22.49 1.97
C PRO A 285 -8.67 -21.73 3.04
N VAL A 286 -8.45 -20.41 2.84
CA VAL A 286 -7.58 -19.62 3.72
C VAL A 286 -8.11 -19.46 5.17
N HIS A 287 -9.33 -19.95 5.42
CA HIS A 287 -9.99 -20.02 6.73
C HIS A 287 -9.81 -21.39 7.44
N THR A 288 -9.23 -22.39 6.76
CA THR A 288 -9.00 -23.74 7.28
C THR A 288 -7.62 -23.88 7.90
N LEU A 289 -6.61 -23.23 7.30
CA LEU A 289 -5.20 -23.29 7.73
C LEU A 289 -4.98 -22.86 9.19
N SER A 290 -5.82 -21.97 9.72
CA SER A 290 -5.79 -21.56 11.14
C SER A 290 -6.16 -22.68 12.11
N LYS A 291 -7.03 -23.62 11.71
CA LYS A 291 -7.40 -24.79 12.52
C LYS A 291 -6.37 -25.90 12.43
N GLU A 292 -5.83 -26.15 11.24
CA GLU A 292 -4.80 -27.18 11.04
C GLU A 292 -3.48 -26.79 11.72
N ALA A 293 -3.07 -25.52 11.66
CA ALA A 293 -1.91 -25.02 12.39
C ALA A 293 -2.08 -25.08 13.93
N ALA A 294 -3.29 -24.91 14.45
CA ALA A 294 -3.59 -25.06 15.88
C ALA A 294 -3.56 -26.53 16.33
N LEU A 295 -4.01 -27.46 15.48
CA LEU A 295 -3.96 -28.91 15.75
C LEU A 295 -2.54 -29.48 15.58
N ALA A 296 -1.68 -28.83 14.79
CA ALA A 296 -0.26 -29.16 14.61
C ALA A 296 0.66 -28.55 15.70
N TRP A 297 0.10 -28.15 16.85
CA TRP A 297 0.87 -27.63 17.99
C TRP A 297 0.93 -28.69 19.12
N PRO A 298 2.08 -29.35 19.35
CA PRO A 298 2.25 -30.21 20.52
C PRO A 298 2.10 -29.38 21.80
N LEU A 299 1.34 -29.88 22.78
CA LEU A 299 1.33 -29.30 24.12
C LEU A 299 2.75 -29.27 24.67
N ALA A 300 3.27 -28.07 24.95
CA ALA A 300 4.65 -27.90 25.38
C ALA A 300 4.91 -28.61 26.72
N PRO A 301 6.05 -29.31 26.90
CA PRO A 301 6.36 -30.00 28.14
C PRO A 301 6.53 -29.01 29.29
N SER A 302 5.87 -29.29 30.40
CA SER A 302 5.92 -28.47 31.61
C SER A 302 7.29 -28.53 32.28
N PHE A 303 8.15 -27.53 32.03
CA PHE A 303 9.37 -27.29 32.80
C PHE A 303 9.10 -26.34 33.98
N GLY A 304 9.55 -26.74 35.17
CA GLY A 304 9.24 -26.05 36.42
C GLY A 304 10.24 -24.96 36.83
N HIS A 305 9.79 -24.14 37.78
CA HIS A 305 10.56 -23.24 38.66
C HIS A 305 11.84 -22.57 38.11
N LEU A 306 11.71 -21.29 37.76
CA LEU A 306 12.73 -20.28 38.06
C LEU A 306 12.03 -18.91 38.25
N SER A 307 12.07 -18.39 39.48
CA SER A 307 11.39 -17.13 39.85
C SER A 307 12.32 -15.92 39.71
N PRO A 308 11.94 -14.84 39.00
CA PRO A 308 12.67 -13.58 39.03
C PRO A 308 12.41 -12.83 40.35
N PHE A 309 13.47 -12.33 40.99
CA PHE A 309 13.36 -11.40 42.12
C PHE A 309 13.01 -9.99 41.62
N CYS A 310 11.98 -9.36 42.20
CA CYS A 310 11.81 -7.90 42.15
C CYS A 310 12.28 -7.28 43.47
N PRO A 311 13.33 -6.42 43.47
CA PRO A 311 13.73 -5.69 44.67
C PRO A 311 12.68 -4.64 45.05
N LYS A 312 12.27 -4.62 46.32
CA LYS A 312 11.34 -3.60 46.84
C LYS A 312 12.10 -2.36 47.29
N SER A 313 11.85 -1.24 46.63
CA SER A 313 11.82 0.08 47.30
C SER A 313 10.36 0.54 47.34
N GLY A 314 9.94 1.22 48.40
CA GLY A 314 8.53 1.57 48.56
C GLY A 314 8.31 2.75 49.47
N LEU A 315 7.19 3.45 49.26
CA LEU A 315 6.72 4.48 50.18
C LEU A 315 5.18 4.54 50.23
N LYS A 316 4.67 4.44 51.46
CA LYS A 316 3.34 4.75 52.03
C LYS A 316 2.12 4.91 51.08
N ARG A 317 1.07 4.13 51.39
CA ARG A 317 -0.33 4.42 51.00
C ARG A 317 -0.92 5.59 51.80
N HIS A 318 -1.93 6.24 51.26
CA HIS A 318 -3.09 6.73 52.03
C HIS A 318 -4.39 6.32 51.31
N ASN A 319 -5.41 5.94 52.07
CA ASN A 319 -6.75 5.64 51.57
C ASN A 319 -7.62 6.91 51.58
N ILE A 320 -8.66 6.96 50.75
CA ILE A 320 -9.98 7.56 51.05
C ILE A 320 -11.02 6.88 50.13
N THR A 321 -12.27 6.80 50.60
CA THR A 321 -13.41 6.11 49.97
C THR A 321 -14.22 7.02 49.04
N PRO A 322 -15.00 6.47 48.08
CA PRO A 322 -15.89 7.25 47.22
C PRO A 322 -17.16 7.73 47.94
N SER A 323 -17.74 8.83 47.45
CA SER A 323 -19.06 9.38 47.83
C SER A 323 -19.82 9.83 46.57
N ALA A 324 -21.11 10.17 46.67
CA ALA A 324 -22.04 10.20 45.53
C ALA A 324 -22.91 11.46 45.37
N GLY A 325 -23.38 11.69 44.14
CA GLY A 325 -24.44 12.65 43.76
C GLY A 325 -23.95 14.02 43.23
N PRO A 326 -24.85 14.91 42.73
CA PRO A 326 -26.30 14.76 42.57
C PRO A 326 -26.85 15.10 41.15
N LEU A 327 -28.18 15.15 41.00
CA LEU A 327 -28.97 15.43 39.79
C LEU A 327 -29.05 16.93 39.43
N TRP A 328 -29.42 17.26 38.18
CA TRP A 328 -30.30 18.41 37.83
C TRP A 328 -31.24 18.07 36.63
N PRO A 329 -32.40 18.76 36.43
CA PRO A 329 -33.48 18.38 35.50
C PRO A 329 -33.67 19.38 34.32
N GLY A 330 -34.76 19.24 33.54
CA GLY A 330 -35.16 20.16 32.45
C GLY A 330 -36.62 20.66 32.55
N TYR A 331 -36.98 21.68 31.74
CA TYR A 331 -38.33 22.27 31.61
C TYR A 331 -38.54 22.98 30.24
N ASN A 332 -39.76 23.47 29.93
CA ASN A 332 -40.21 23.85 28.55
C ASN A 332 -40.69 25.31 28.34
N GLY A 333 -40.48 25.86 27.12
CA GLY A 333 -41.25 26.97 26.46
C GLY A 333 -40.94 28.42 26.90
N PRO A 334 -41.49 29.49 26.24
CA PRO A 334 -42.29 29.58 24.98
C PRO A 334 -41.73 30.64 23.94
N PRO A 335 -42.39 30.89 22.79
CA PRO A 335 -41.98 31.86 21.71
C PRO A 335 -42.92 33.11 21.63
N PRO A 336 -42.87 34.02 20.59
CA PRO A 336 -41.96 34.22 19.45
C PRO A 336 -41.12 35.53 19.59
N PRO A 337 -41.23 36.70 18.88
CA PRO A 337 -42.06 37.18 17.74
C PRO A 337 -41.28 37.27 16.39
N SER A 338 -41.39 38.36 15.59
CA SER A 338 -40.86 38.50 14.21
C SER A 338 -40.54 39.94 13.76
N THR A 339 -39.53 40.13 12.90
CA THR A 339 -39.37 41.30 12.00
C THR A 339 -38.52 40.95 10.76
N SER A 340 -38.58 41.79 9.72
CA SER A 340 -37.99 41.56 8.38
C SER A 340 -36.85 42.53 8.04
N VAL A 341 -36.03 42.20 7.01
CA VAL A 341 -35.56 43.05 5.89
C VAL A 341 -34.30 42.46 5.20
N SER A 342 -34.18 42.78 3.91
CA SER A 342 -33.30 42.30 2.82
C SER A 342 -31.76 42.28 3.01
N THR A 343 -31.11 41.21 2.49
CA THR A 343 -29.96 41.15 1.52
C THR A 343 -28.72 42.08 1.64
N PRO A 344 -27.57 41.74 0.98
CA PRO A 344 -26.84 40.47 0.98
C PRO A 344 -25.31 40.70 1.15
N LEU A 345 -24.64 40.01 2.08
CA LEU A 345 -23.18 40.13 2.25
C LEU A 345 -22.49 38.77 2.43
N SER A 346 -21.41 38.57 1.69
CA SER A 346 -20.51 37.42 1.82
C SER A 346 -19.60 37.56 3.05
N PRO A 347 -19.36 36.47 3.79
CA PRO A 347 -18.19 36.35 4.65
C PRO A 347 -17.21 35.31 4.11
N HIS A 348 -15.91 35.64 4.14
CA HIS A 348 -14.86 34.61 4.21
C HIS A 348 -15.05 33.82 5.51
N PHE A 349 -14.95 32.49 5.46
CA PHE A 349 -14.66 31.70 6.67
C PHE A 349 -13.71 30.54 6.38
N LEU A 350 -12.92 30.19 7.40
CA LEU A 350 -11.82 29.23 7.36
C LEU A 350 -12.33 27.77 7.48
N PRO A 351 -11.55 26.77 7.03
CA PRO A 351 -11.97 25.37 7.04
C PRO A 351 -11.93 24.76 8.45
N ASN A 352 -13.08 24.33 8.96
CA ASN A 352 -13.17 23.47 10.15
C ASN A 352 -12.78 22.03 9.79
N HIS A 353 -11.54 21.64 10.11
CA HIS A 353 -11.16 20.23 10.19
C HIS A 353 -11.55 19.63 11.56
N PRO A 354 -12.18 18.45 11.62
CA PRO A 354 -12.26 17.69 12.86
C PRO A 354 -10.89 17.11 13.19
N ILE A 355 -10.25 17.62 14.24
CA ILE A 355 -8.96 17.09 14.74
C ILE A 355 -9.22 15.80 15.51
N ILE A 356 -8.86 14.66 14.94
CA ILE A 356 -8.66 13.41 15.69
C ILE A 356 -7.18 13.33 16.04
N GLY A 357 -6.84 13.74 17.26
CA GLY A 357 -5.47 13.69 17.75
C GLY A 357 -5.12 12.32 18.34
N CYS A 358 -4.19 11.61 17.71
CA CYS A 358 -3.44 10.54 18.38
C CYS A 358 -2.06 11.09 18.76
N LEU A 359 -1.82 11.30 20.06
CA LEU A 359 -0.49 11.61 20.56
C LEU A 359 0.28 10.30 20.83
N SER A 360 1.54 10.26 20.41
CA SER A 360 2.41 9.07 20.52
C SER A 360 2.77 8.73 21.97
N LEU A 361 3.08 7.46 22.24
CA LEU A 361 4.39 7.03 22.80
C LEU A 361 4.44 5.52 23.12
N VAL A 362 5.01 4.72 22.21
CA VAL A 362 5.77 3.50 22.56
C VAL A 362 6.99 3.44 21.64
N ASN A 363 8.19 3.36 22.20
CA ASN A 363 9.42 3.14 21.43
C ASN A 363 9.53 1.65 21.07
N VAL A 364 9.66 1.34 19.77
CA VAL A 364 10.01 0.01 19.26
C VAL A 364 11.07 0.20 18.16
N PRO A 365 12.19 -0.55 18.15
CA PRO A 365 13.25 -0.37 17.15
C PRO A 365 12.75 -0.75 15.74
N SER A 366 12.72 0.24 14.85
CA SER A 366 12.08 0.18 13.53
C SER A 366 12.93 -0.51 12.45
N HIS A 367 13.27 -1.79 12.64
CA HIS A 367 14.07 -2.56 11.67
C HIS A 367 13.63 -4.02 11.43
N SER A 368 12.56 -4.52 12.06
CA SER A 368 12.11 -5.91 11.90
C SER A 368 10.59 -6.13 11.78
N ALA A 369 9.77 -5.08 11.90
CA ALA A 369 8.31 -5.23 11.89
C ALA A 369 7.71 -5.46 10.49
N ASP A 370 8.25 -4.76 9.47
CA ASP A 370 7.66 -4.71 8.12
C ASP A 370 7.89 -5.99 7.28
N GLU A 371 8.71 -6.95 7.76
CA GLU A 371 8.91 -8.24 7.09
C GLU A 371 7.84 -9.30 7.48
N ALA A 372 7.09 -9.11 8.57
CA ALA A 372 6.31 -10.16 9.22
C ALA A 372 4.89 -10.41 8.62
N PHE A 373 4.57 -9.77 7.50
CA PHE A 373 3.30 -9.92 6.80
C PHE A 373 3.51 -9.99 5.28
N ILE A 374 3.16 -11.12 4.66
CA ILE A 374 2.30 -11.15 3.45
C ILE A 374 1.83 -12.58 3.11
N CYS A 375 2.65 -13.63 3.25
CA CYS A 375 2.19 -15.00 2.95
C CYS A 375 1.10 -15.50 3.92
N MET A 376 0.99 -14.90 5.11
CA MET A 376 -0.05 -15.16 6.11
C MET A 376 -1.28 -14.22 6.06
N ALA A 377 -1.46 -13.38 5.02
CA ALA A 377 -2.40 -12.23 5.01
C ALA A 377 -3.94 -12.52 5.10
N ARG A 378 -4.35 -13.73 5.48
CA ARG A 378 -5.73 -14.04 5.93
C ARG A 378 -5.83 -14.87 7.22
N VAL A 379 -4.71 -15.28 7.83
CA VAL A 379 -4.69 -15.84 9.19
C VAL A 379 -4.68 -14.67 10.18
N ARG A 380 -5.85 -14.06 10.41
CA ARG A 380 -6.03 -13.06 11.48
C ARG A 380 -5.91 -13.72 12.86
N PRO A 381 -5.39 -13.01 13.87
CA PRO A 381 -5.48 -13.44 15.26
C PRO A 381 -6.88 -13.16 15.81
N GLU A 382 -7.65 -14.20 16.09
CA GLU A 382 -8.83 -14.17 16.96
C GLU A 382 -8.59 -15.09 18.16
N LEU A 383 -7.89 -14.54 19.16
CA LEU A 383 -7.68 -15.13 20.49
C LEU A 383 -7.54 -13.98 21.50
N ALA A 384 -8.65 -13.28 21.73
CA ALA A 384 -8.73 -12.12 22.63
C ALA A 384 -10.15 -11.92 23.20
N ALA A 385 -10.85 -13.02 23.53
CA ALA A 385 -12.14 -13.00 24.22
C ALA A 385 -12.43 -14.36 24.89
N ASP A 386 -11.99 -14.50 26.15
CA ASP A 386 -12.66 -15.21 27.25
C ASP A 386 -11.93 -14.84 28.57
#